data_AF-A0A1C5TW26-F1
#
_entry.id   AF-A0A1C5TW26-F1
#
_cell.length_a   1.000
_cell.length_b   1.000
_cell.length_c   1.000
_cell.angle_alpha   90.00
_cell.angle_beta   90.00
_cell.angle_gamma   90.00
#
_symmetry.space_group_name_H-M   'P 1'
#
loop_
_entity.id
_entity.type
_entity.pdbx_description
1 polymer ?
#
loop_
_entity_poly.entity_id
_entity_poly.type
_entity_poly.pdbx_seq_one_letter_code
_entity_poly.pdbx_strand_id
1 'polypeptide(L)'
;MSKKEGYSRPGLFGGINHYDANGHKIGESRPGLFGGYNDYDAKGHKIGESRPGIFGGMNHYDAKGHKVGESRPGVFGGANHYDANGHKTGHSSKGIFGDWNHYDD
;
A
#
# COMPACT_ATOMS: atom_id res chain seq x y z
N MET A 1 -15.61 12.59 7.71
CA MET A 1 -15.60 11.15 8.05
C MET A 1 -14.74 10.50 6.99
N SER A 2 -13.68 9.79 7.34
CA SER A 2 -12.89 9.08 6.34
C SER A 2 -13.73 7.98 5.70
N LYS A 3 -13.68 7.91 4.38
CA LYS A 3 -14.34 6.90 3.57
C LYS A 3 -13.39 5.74 3.36
N LYS A 4 -13.90 4.52 3.53
CA LYS A 4 -13.16 3.31 3.18
C LYS A 4 -13.07 3.23 1.65
N GLU A 5 -11.86 3.37 1.11
CA GLU A 5 -11.62 3.28 -0.33
C GLU A 5 -11.44 1.84 -0.81
N GLY A 6 -11.00 0.97 0.09
CA GLY A 6 -10.71 -0.42 -0.23
C GLY A 6 -10.07 -1.17 0.92
N TYR A 7 -9.55 -2.35 0.61
CA TYR A 7 -8.81 -3.16 1.56
C TYR A 7 -7.79 -4.05 0.84
N SER A 8 -6.76 -4.46 1.58
CA SER A 8 -5.75 -5.40 1.11
C SER A 8 -5.75 -6.66 1.96
N ARG A 9 -5.42 -7.79 1.34
CA ARG A 9 -5.32 -9.09 2.02
C ARG A 9 -4.01 -9.79 1.69
N PRO A 10 -3.40 -10.47 2.66
CA PRO A 10 -2.29 -11.38 2.36
C PRO A 10 -2.68 -12.38 1.26
N GLY A 11 -1.77 -12.58 0.32
CA GLY A 11 -1.83 -13.55 -0.76
C GLY A 11 -0.80 -14.66 -0.58
N LEU A 12 -0.64 -15.48 -1.61
CA LEU A 12 0.37 -16.55 -1.63
C LEU A 12 1.78 -15.96 -1.67
N PHE A 13 2.73 -16.67 -1.05
CA PHE A 13 4.16 -16.34 -1.08
C PHE A 13 4.51 -14.92 -0.60
N GLY A 14 3.76 -14.41 0.39
CA GLY A 14 3.97 -13.06 0.92
C GLY A 14 3.46 -11.94 0.02
N GLY A 15 2.75 -12.27 -1.06
CA GLY A 15 2.02 -11.29 -1.86
C GLY A 15 0.90 -10.62 -1.07
N ILE A 16 0.39 -9.50 -1.60
CA ILE A 16 -0.73 -8.76 -1.03
C ILE A 16 -1.69 -8.46 -2.17
N ASN A 17 -2.95 -8.85 -2.05
CA ASN A 17 -4.00 -8.53 -3.02
C ASN A 17 -4.71 -7.24 -2.60
N HIS A 18 -4.96 -6.34 -3.54
CA HIS A 18 -5.68 -5.08 -3.32
C HIS A 18 -7.09 -5.14 -3.90
N TYR A 19 -8.06 -4.68 -3.13
CA TYR A 19 -9.47 -4.66 -3.49
C TYR A 19 -10.05 -3.26 -3.32
N ASP A 20 -10.93 -2.86 -4.23
CA ASP A 20 -11.73 -1.65 -4.10
C ASP A 20 -12.80 -1.78 -2.98
N ALA A 21 -13.52 -0.70 -2.70
CA ALA A 21 -14.61 -0.69 -1.72
C ALA A 21 -15.76 -1.67 -2.04
N ASN A 22 -15.93 -2.06 -3.31
CA ASN A 22 -16.94 -3.02 -3.77
C ASN A 22 -16.45 -4.48 -3.69
N GLY A 23 -15.17 -4.70 -3.39
CA GLY A 23 -14.56 -6.02 -3.31
C GLY A 23 -13.98 -6.56 -4.62
N HIS A 24 -13.84 -5.75 -5.67
CA HIS A 24 -13.14 -6.16 -6.89
C HIS A 24 -11.63 -6.05 -6.72
N LYS A 25 -10.90 -7.08 -7.18
CA LYS A 25 -9.43 -7.04 -7.17
C LYS A 25 -8.95 -6.02 -8.19
N ILE A 26 -8.21 -5.02 -7.72
CA ILE A 26 -7.66 -3.93 -8.54
C ILE A 26 -6.16 -4.06 -8.80
N GLY A 27 -5.48 -4.93 -8.05
CA GLY A 27 -4.06 -5.17 -8.22
C GLY A 27 -3.49 -6.09 -7.16
N GLU A 28 -2.17 -6.24 -7.17
CA GLU A 28 -1.42 -6.95 -6.14
C GLU A 28 0.02 -6.44 -5.98
N SER A 29 0.52 -6.48 -4.76
CA SER A 29 1.93 -6.30 -4.44
C SER A 29 2.61 -7.66 -4.29
N ARG A 30 3.82 -7.81 -4.82
CA ARG A 30 4.65 -9.01 -4.65
C ARG A 30 5.97 -8.66 -3.98
N PRO A 31 6.48 -9.46 -3.02
CA PRO A 31 7.76 -9.20 -2.37
C PRO A 31 8.90 -9.03 -3.39
N GLY A 32 9.71 -7.99 -3.19
CA GLY A 32 10.96 -7.75 -3.90
C GLY A 32 12.17 -8.29 -3.14
N LEU A 33 13.33 -8.29 -3.80
CA LEU A 33 14.57 -8.90 -3.28
C LEU A 33 15.12 -8.22 -2.01
N PHE A 34 14.78 -6.95 -1.76
CA PHE A 34 15.35 -6.13 -0.67
C PHE A 34 14.30 -5.65 0.34
N GLY A 35 13.30 -6.48 0.63
CA GLY A 35 12.25 -6.17 1.61
C GLY A 35 11.21 -5.15 1.13
N GLY A 36 11.28 -4.73 -0.13
CA GLY A 36 10.26 -3.94 -0.80
C GLY A 36 9.17 -4.80 -1.46
N TYR A 37 8.31 -4.15 -2.23
CA TYR A 37 7.25 -4.79 -3.01
C TYR A 37 7.22 -4.25 -4.43
N ASN A 38 6.87 -5.09 -5.40
CA ASN A 38 6.54 -4.69 -6.75
C ASN A 38 5.02 -4.67 -6.89
N ASP A 39 4.48 -3.56 -7.39
CA ASP A 39 3.03 -3.33 -7.46
C ASP A 39 2.55 -3.58 -8.89
N TYR A 40 1.50 -4.40 -9.03
CA TYR A 40 0.93 -4.83 -10.29
C TYR A 40 -0.54 -4.46 -10.38
N ASP A 41 -0.99 -4.05 -11.57
CA ASP A 41 -2.41 -3.85 -11.86
C ASP A 41 -3.19 -5.18 -11.91
N ALA A 42 -4.52 -5.11 -12.02
CA ALA A 42 -5.38 -6.28 -12.16
C ALA A 42 -5.07 -7.16 -13.40
N LYS A 43 -4.35 -6.63 -14.40
CA LYS A 43 -3.91 -7.35 -15.60
C LYS A 43 -2.52 -7.98 -15.45
N GLY A 44 -1.83 -7.73 -14.33
CA GLY A 44 -0.49 -8.24 -14.04
C GLY A 44 0.65 -7.37 -14.60
N HIS A 45 0.41 -6.14 -15.03
CA HIS A 45 1.48 -5.22 -15.42
C HIS A 45 2.05 -4.50 -14.20
N LYS A 46 3.37 -4.39 -14.12
CA LYS A 46 4.03 -3.62 -13.05
C LYS A 46 3.71 -2.14 -13.25
N ILE A 47 3.07 -1.54 -12.25
CA ILE A 47 2.69 -0.11 -12.24
C ILE A 47 3.55 0.72 -11.28
N GLY A 48 4.29 0.08 -10.40
CA GLY A 48 5.14 0.75 -9.43
C GLY A 48 5.89 -0.23 -8.55
N GLU A 49 6.55 0.31 -7.55
CA GLU A 49 7.18 -0.46 -6.50
C GLU A 49 7.30 0.34 -5.22
N SER A 50 7.40 -0.38 -4.12
CA SER A 50 7.56 0.15 -2.79
C SER A 50 8.88 -0.32 -2.20
N ARG A 51 9.65 0.57 -1.60
CA ARG A 51 10.98 0.25 -1.01
C ARG A 51 11.03 0.67 0.45
N PRO A 52 11.69 -0.09 1.34
CA PRO A 52 11.85 0.30 2.73
C PRO A 52 12.46 1.69 2.87
N GLY A 53 11.83 2.51 3.71
CA GLY A 53 12.33 3.83 4.10
C GLY A 53 13.22 3.75 5.34
N ILE A 54 14.12 4.71 5.49
CA ILE A 54 15.10 4.76 6.59
C ILE A 54 14.47 4.89 7.99
N PHE A 55 13.19 5.28 8.08
CA PHE A 55 12.45 5.45 9.34
C PHE A 55 11.38 4.37 9.55
N GLY A 56 11.55 3.18 8.96
CA GLY A 56 10.63 2.04 9.16
C GLY A 56 9.32 2.13 8.40
N GLY A 57 9.19 3.09 7.46
CA GLY A 57 8.09 3.20 6.51
C GLY A 57 8.41 2.56 5.15
N MET A 58 7.56 2.81 4.15
CA MET A 58 7.77 2.41 2.75
C MET A 58 7.70 3.63 1.84
N ASN A 59 8.69 3.81 0.97
CA ASN A 59 8.63 4.79 -0.12
C ASN A 59 7.96 4.15 -1.33
N HIS A 60 7.01 4.84 -1.96
CA HIS A 60 6.29 4.38 -3.14
C HIS A 60 6.82 5.08 -4.40
N TYR A 61 7.07 4.31 -5.44
CA TYR A 61 7.62 4.76 -6.72
C TYR A 61 6.71 4.34 -7.88
N ASP A 62 6.56 5.21 -8.87
CA ASP A 62 5.88 4.87 -10.12
C ASP A 62 6.71 3.88 -10.98
N ALA A 63 6.12 3.40 -12.08
CA ALA A 63 6.81 2.53 -13.04
C ALA A 63 8.07 3.16 -13.68
N LYS A 64 8.24 4.48 -13.60
CA LYS A 64 9.42 5.22 -14.09
C LYS A 64 10.48 5.41 -13.01
N GLY A 65 10.21 5.01 -11.76
CA GLY A 65 11.11 5.14 -10.63
C GLY A 65 11.05 6.50 -9.91
N HIS A 66 10.04 7.33 -10.17
CA HIS A 66 9.84 8.57 -9.41
C HIS A 66 9.07 8.29 -8.12
N LYS A 67 9.53 8.88 -7.00
CA LYS A 67 8.82 8.78 -5.74
C LYS A 67 7.48 9.52 -5.84
N VAL A 68 6.39 8.80 -5.66
CA VAL A 68 5.02 9.34 -5.71
C VAL A 68 4.40 9.52 -4.32
N GLY A 69 5.00 8.92 -3.30
CA GLY A 69 4.55 9.04 -1.93
C GLY A 69 5.30 8.13 -0.98
N GLU A 70 4.81 8.03 0.25
CA GLU A 70 5.33 7.11 1.25
C GLU A 70 4.27 6.75 2.29
N SER A 71 4.44 5.58 2.89
CA SER A 71 3.70 5.14 4.06
C SER A 71 4.61 5.17 5.29
N ARG A 72 4.09 5.67 6.41
CA ARG A 72 4.81 5.71 7.69
C ARG A 72 4.02 4.95 8.76
N PRO A 73 4.67 4.26 9.71
CA PRO A 73 3.99 3.63 10.83
C PRO A 73 3.12 4.62 11.61
N GLY A 74 1.88 4.23 11.92
CA GLY A 74 0.95 4.97 12.76
C GLY A 74 0.99 4.50 14.22
N VAL A 75 0.45 5.33 15.12
CA VAL A 75 0.52 5.17 16.59
C VAL A 75 -0.17 3.90 17.11
N PHE A 76 -1.09 3.30 16.36
CA PHE A 76 -1.85 2.11 16.77
C PHE A 76 -1.64 0.90 15.83
N GLY A 77 -0.42 0.75 15.29
CA GLY A 77 -0.09 -0.35 14.37
C GLY A 77 -0.74 -0.21 12.99
N GLY A 78 -1.31 0.96 12.70
CA GLY A 78 -1.72 1.38 11.36
C GLY A 78 -0.56 1.93 10.54
N ALA A 79 -0.86 2.43 9.34
CA ALA A 79 0.08 3.17 8.50
C ALA A 79 -0.58 4.46 8.02
N ASN A 80 0.14 5.58 8.03
CA ASN A 80 -0.30 6.84 7.42
C ASN A 80 0.32 6.97 6.04
N HIS A 81 -0.46 7.44 5.06
CA HIS A 81 -0.03 7.64 3.69
C HIS A 81 0.20 9.10 3.40
N TYR A 82 1.28 9.40 2.69
CA TYR A 82 1.68 10.74 2.32
C TYR A 82 1.97 10.82 0.82
N ASP A 83 1.60 11.93 0.19
CA ASP A 83 1.97 12.23 -1.19
C ASP A 83 3.47 12.57 -1.32
N ALA A 84 3.93 12.80 -2.55
CA ALA A 84 5.31 13.21 -2.83
C ALA A 84 5.70 14.55 -2.17
N ASN A 85 4.73 15.40 -1.82
CA ASN A 85 4.96 16.69 -1.14
C ASN A 85 4.96 16.55 0.39
N GLY A 86 4.66 15.35 0.92
CA GLY A 86 4.59 15.08 2.35
C GLY A 86 3.25 15.43 3.00
N HIS A 87 2.19 15.67 2.22
CA HIS A 87 0.84 15.84 2.74
C HIS A 87 0.19 14.49 2.98
N LYS A 88 -0.47 14.33 4.13
CA LYS A 88 -1.21 13.10 4.45
C LYS A 88 -2.40 12.98 3.49
N THR A 89 -2.50 11.85 2.81
CA THR A 89 -3.58 11.54 1.85
C THR A 89 -4.55 10.49 2.38
N GLY A 90 -4.18 9.79 3.44
CA GLY A 90 -4.98 8.73 3.99
C GLY A 90 -4.27 7.96 5.07
N HIS A 91 -4.89 6.87 5.50
CA HIS A 91 -4.32 5.95 6.46
C HIS A 91 -4.84 4.53 6.25
N SER A 92 -4.21 3.59 6.93
CA SER A 92 -4.61 2.19 6.92
C SER A 92 -4.56 1.58 8.29
N SER A 93 -5.54 0.76 8.59
CA SER A 93 -5.67 0.05 9.86
C SER A 93 -5.69 -1.45 9.61
N LYS A 94 -5.12 -2.18 10.55
CA LYS A 94 -5.14 -3.64 10.54
C LYS A 94 -6.53 -4.14 10.94
N GLY A 95 -7.13 -4.94 10.10
CA GLY A 95 -8.34 -5.68 10.41
C GLY A 95 -8.05 -6.91 11.28
N ILE A 96 -9.11 -7.47 11.85
CA ILE A 96 -9.05 -8.59 12.80
C ILE A 96 -8.56 -9.90 12.15
N PHE A 97 -8.58 -10.01 10.83
CA PHE A 97 -8.14 -11.20 10.09
C PHE A 97 -6.81 -10.98 9.36
N GLY A 98 -6.04 -9.96 9.75
CA GLY A 98 -4.77 -9.62 9.10
C GLY A 98 -4.92 -8.89 7.76
N ASP A 99 -6.15 -8.53 7.39
CA ASP A 99 -6.43 -7.58 6.32
C ASP A 99 -6.00 -6.17 6.69
N TRP A 100 -5.80 -5.32 5.69
CA TRP A 100 -5.55 -3.89 5.86
C TRP A 100 -6.68 -3.11 5.24
N ASN A 101 -7.33 -2.25 6.01
CA ASN A 101 -8.39 -1.38 5.53
C ASN A 101 -7.80 -0.01 5.19
N HIS A 102 -8.14 0.54 4.02
CA HIS A 102 -7.60 1.81 3.53
C HIS A 102 -8.67 2.90 3.58
N TYR A 103 -8.28 4.07 4.09
CA TYR A 103 -9.15 5.21 4.31
C TYR A 103 -8.51 6.48 3.74
N ASP A 104 -9.31 7.31 3.09
CA ASP A 104 -8.92 8.67 2.71
C ASP A 104 -8.84 9.59 3.96
N ASP A 105 -8.25 10.77 3.80
CA ASP A 105 -8.20 11.84 4.82
C ASP A 105 -9.01 13.07 4.36
#